data_AF-A0A4Q4CN84-F1
#
_entry.id   AF-A0A4Q4CN84-F1
#
_cell.length_a   1.000
_cell.length_b   1.000
_cell.length_c   1.000
_cell.angle_alpha   90.00
_cell.angle_beta   90.00
_cell.angle_gamma   90.00
#
_symmetry.space_group_name_H-M   'P 1'
#
loop_
_entity.id
_entity.type
_entity.pdbx_description
1 polymer ?
#
loop_
_entity_poly.entity_id
_entity_poly.type
_entity_poly.pdbx_seq_one_letter_code
_entity_poly.pdbx_strand_id
1 'polypeptide(L)' 'VLRVTPAVPAIAAPGQACVLYDGDRVLGGGFIRRMGTVATA' A
#
# COMPACT_ATOMS: atom_id res chain seq x y z
N VAL A 1 -1.48 -6.07 -9.19
CA VAL A 1 -1.33 -5.67 -7.76
C VAL A 1 -0.55 -4.37 -7.75
N LEU A 2 -1.06 -3.33 -7.08
CA LEU A 2 -0.39 -2.04 -6.97
C LEU A 2 0.72 -2.10 -5.91
N ARG A 3 1.89 -1.52 -6.20
CA ARG A 3 2.98 -1.30 -5.25
C ARG A 3 3.12 0.20 -5.03
N VAL A 4 3.22 0.61 -3.78
CA VAL A 4 3.29 2.01 -3.38
C VAL A 4 4.51 2.20 -2.47
N THR A 5 5.31 3.22 -2.76
CA THR A 5 6.41 3.66 -1.90
C THR A 5 6.06 5.06 -1.39
N PRO A 6 5.98 5.27 -0.06
CA PRO A 6 5.73 6.60 0.48
C PRO A 6 6.96 7.49 0.25
N ALA A 7 6.73 8.77 -0.08
CA ALA A 7 7.80 9.73 -0.32
C ALA A 7 8.61 10.07 0.94
N VAL A 8 8.01 9.85 2.11
CA VAL A 8 8.62 10.02 3.42
C VAL A 8 8.48 8.73 4.23
N PRO A 9 9.32 8.50 5.26
CA PRO A 9 9.19 7.34 6.12
C PRO A 9 7.78 7.23 6.72
N ALA A 10 7.17 6.06 6.59
CA ALA A 10 5.83 5.77 7.11
C ALA A 10 5.73 4.31 7.54
N ILE A 11 4.83 4.04 8.49
CA ILE A 11 4.53 2.68 8.95
C ILE A 11 3.36 2.14 8.13
N ALA A 12 3.60 1.12 7.32
CA ALA A 12 2.57 0.41 6.57
C ALA A 12 2.19 -0.89 7.31
N ALA A 13 1.01 -0.91 7.92
CA ALA A 13 0.52 -2.06 8.67
C ALA A 13 -0.39 -2.96 7.80
N PRO A 14 -0.11 -4.27 7.66
CA PRO A 14 -1.00 -5.18 6.95
C PRO A 14 -2.43 -5.18 7.52
N GLY A 15 -3.42 -5.24 6.64
CA GLY A 15 -4.84 -5.19 7.00
C GLY A 15 -5.41 -3.78 7.12
N GLN A 16 -4.59 -2.73 7.22
CA GLN A 16 -5.08 -1.35 7.10
C GLN A 16 -5.33 -0.96 5.65
N ALA A 17 -6.21 0.03 5.45
CA ALA A 17 -6.49 0.58 4.15
C ALA A 17 -5.35 1.50 3.66
N CYS A 18 -4.99 1.40 2.39
CA CYS A 18 -4.19 2.35 1.65
C CYS A 18 -5.10 3.03 0.63
N VAL A 19 -5.25 4.34 0.72
CA VAL A 19 -6.11 5.15 -0.15
C VAL A 19 -5.22 6.15 -0.89
N LEU A 20 -5.43 6.26 -2.20
CA LEU A 20 -4.72 7.21 -3.05
C LEU A 20 -5.60 8.42 -3.31
N TYR A 21 -5.00 9.60 -3.17
CA TYR A 21 -5.66 10.89 -3.37
C TYR A 21 -4.92 11.71 -4.42
N ASP A 22 -5.67 12.54 -5.14
CA ASP A 22 -5.19 13.67 -5.93
C ASP A 22 -5.91 14.93 -5.45
N GLY A 23 -5.22 15.72 -4.63
CA GLY A 23 -5.85 16.74 -3.80
C GLY A 23 -6.95 16.14 -2.92
N ASP A 24 -8.18 16.64 -3.05
CA ASP A 24 -9.36 16.15 -2.31
C ASP A 24 -10.05 14.96 -2.98
N ARG A 25 -9.59 14.53 -4.16
CA ARG A 25 -10.22 13.45 -4.93
C ARG A 25 -9.64 12.10 -4.53
N VAL A 26 -10.52 11.14 -4.20
CA VAL A 26 -10.15 9.72 -4.05
C VAL A 26 -9.95 9.11 -5.44
N LEU A 27 -8.77 8.55 -5.69
CA LEU A 27 -8.45 7.82 -6.92
C LEU A 27 -8.73 6.32 -6.79
N GLY A 28 -8.73 5.81 -5.56
CA GLY A 28 -8.99 4.41 -5.26
C GLY A 28 -8.30 3.97 -3.97
N GLY A 29 -8.35 2.68 -3.68
CA GLY A 29 -7.68 2.13 -2.51
C GLY A 29 -7.72 0.62 -2.46
N GLY A 30 -7.15 0.09 -1.39
CA GLY A 30 -7.14 -1.33 -1.10
C GLY A 30 -6.55 -1.59 0.28
N PHE A 31 -6.33 -2.86 0.60
CA PHE A 31 -5.72 -3.25 1.88
C PHE A 31 -4.23 -3.48 1.70
N ILE A 32 -3.44 -2.94 2.63
CA ILE A 32 -2.01 -3.21 2.73
C ILE A 32 -1.85 -4.71 2.99
N ARG A 33 -1.06 -5.36 2.14
CA ARG A 33 -0.76 -6.78 2.26
C ARG A 33 0.65 -6.95 2.80
N ARG A 34 0.85 -7.94 3.64
CA ARG A 34 2.20 -8.42 3.95
C ARG A 34 2.82 -8.91 2.64
N MET A 35 4.02 -8.46 2.32
CA MET A 35 4.84 -9.17 1.34
C MET A 35 5.08 -10.55 1.93
N GLY A 36 4.42 -11.58 1.39
CA GLY A 36 4.76 -12.95 1.72
C GLY A 36 6.21 -13.21 1.31
N THR A 37 6.91 -14.08 2.02
CA THR A 37 8.21 -14.59 1.57
C THR A 37 8.03 -15.16 0.17
N VAL A 38 8.77 -14.65 -0.80
CA VAL A 38 8.85 -15.28 -2.12
C VAL A 38 9.63 -16.57 -1.92
N ALA A 39 8.97 -17.71 -2.06
CA ALA A 39 9.68 -18.98 -2.10
C ALA A 39 10.57 -18.99 -3.35
N THR A 40 11.88 -18.96 -3.15
CA THR A 40 12.86 -19.26 -4.20
C THR A 40 12.77 -20.75 -4.48
N ALA A 41 12.32 -21.11 -5.68
CA ALA A 41 12.41 -22.47 -6.22
C ALA A 41 13.84 -22.77 -6.69
#